data_AF-A0A370KQU9-F1
#
_entry.id   AF-A0A370KQU9-F1
#
_cell.length_a   1.000
_cell.length_b   1.000
_cell.length_c   1.000
_cell.angle_alpha   90.00
_cell.angle_beta   90.00
_cell.angle_gamma   90.00
#
_symmetry.space_group_name_H-M   'P 1'
#
loop_
_entity.id
_entity.type
_entity.pdbx_description
1 polymer ?
#
loop_
_entity_poly.entity_id
_entity_poly.type
_entity_poly.pdbx_seq_one_letter_code
_entity_poly.pdbx_strand_id
1 'polypeptide(L)'
;MHNLSDFIHHHFDKPADELGEIEKRVLAKAHERKIISTDINAALRAESSLGERLADSIARVGGSWYFIVTFLLFLVFWCVVNTVVLLTRAFDPYPFIFLNLVLSMLAAIQAPIIMMSQNRQAERDRFEAAKDYEVNLKAELEVLSLHQKIDMQVLTEIAALREDIERLHQRLPS
;
A
#
# COMPACT_ATOMS: atom_id res chain seq x y z
N MET A 1 -15.00 -1.85 33.56
CA MET A 1 -14.49 -3.00 32.80
C MET A 1 -15.57 -3.76 32.02
N HIS A 2 -16.87 -3.66 32.36
CA HIS A 2 -17.96 -4.37 31.65
C HIS A 2 -18.26 -3.86 30.21
N ASN A 3 -17.97 -2.60 29.87
CA ASN A 3 -18.32 -2.04 28.56
C ASN A 3 -17.38 -2.42 27.40
N LEU A 4 -16.16 -2.89 27.67
CA LEU A 4 -15.20 -3.18 26.59
C LEU A 4 -15.49 -4.53 25.92
N SER A 5 -15.82 -5.55 26.71
CA SER A 5 -16.22 -6.86 26.17
C SER A 5 -17.51 -6.79 25.36
N ASP A 6 -18.49 -5.99 25.79
CA ASP A 6 -19.74 -5.77 25.06
C ASP A 6 -19.50 -5.00 23.75
N PHE A 7 -18.67 -3.97 23.79
CA PHE A 7 -18.28 -3.20 22.60
C PHE A 7 -17.53 -4.05 21.57
N ILE A 8 -16.64 -4.94 22.01
CA ILE A 8 -15.90 -5.86 21.14
C ILE A 8 -16.86 -6.90 20.53
N HIS A 9 -17.73 -7.51 21.32
CA HIS A 9 -18.70 -8.48 20.82
C HIS A 9 -19.69 -7.88 19.82
N HIS A 10 -20.14 -6.65 20.05
CA HIS A 10 -21.13 -6.00 19.18
C HIS A 10 -20.54 -5.52 17.83
N HIS A 11 -19.24 -5.24 17.77
CA HIS A 11 -18.61 -4.67 16.57
C HIS A 11 -17.73 -5.63 15.77
N PHE A 12 -17.10 -6.63 16.41
CA PHE A 12 -16.23 -7.59 15.72
C PHE A 12 -16.86 -8.97 15.55
N ASP A 13 -18.08 -9.17 16.06
CA ASP A 13 -18.82 -10.44 16.04
C ASP A 13 -18.01 -11.64 16.60
N LYS A 14 -16.96 -11.33 17.37
CA LYS A 14 -15.96 -12.27 17.91
C LYS A 14 -15.57 -11.86 19.33
N PRO A 15 -15.30 -12.84 20.22
CA PRO A 15 -14.79 -12.54 21.55
C PRO A 15 -13.37 -11.94 21.48
N ALA A 16 -13.00 -11.12 22.48
CA ALA A 16 -11.71 -10.43 22.54
C ALA A 16 -10.47 -11.35 22.44
N ASP A 17 -10.65 -12.65 22.73
CA ASP A 17 -9.61 -13.69 22.65
C ASP A 17 -9.35 -14.16 21.20
N GLU A 18 -10.32 -14.00 20.30
CA GLU A 18 -10.22 -14.36 18.86
C GLU A 18 -9.77 -13.19 17.97
N LEU A 19 -9.53 -12.01 18.56
CA LEU A 19 -9.07 -10.85 17.80
C LEU A 19 -7.66 -11.09 17.25
N GLY A 20 -7.49 -10.79 15.97
CA GLY A 20 -6.20 -10.81 15.29
C GLY A 20 -5.24 -9.76 15.85
N GLU A 21 -3.94 -9.96 15.61
CA GLU A 21 -2.88 -9.05 16.07
C GLU A 21 -3.05 -7.61 15.57
N ILE A 22 -3.68 -7.43 14.40
CA ILE A 22 -3.99 -6.11 13.82
C ILE A 22 -5.08 -5.43 14.64
N GLU A 23 -6.18 -6.13 14.95
CA GLU A 23 -7.33 -5.60 15.69
C GLU A 23 -6.92 -5.20 17.11
N LYS A 24 -6.13 -6.04 17.79
CA LYS A 24 -5.54 -5.74 19.11
C LYS A 24 -4.69 -4.47 19.09
N ARG A 25 -3.86 -4.30 18.04
CA ARG A 25 -3.00 -3.13 17.87
C ARG A 25 -3.79 -1.85 17.61
N VAL A 26 -4.86 -1.92 16.81
CA VAL A 26 -5.75 -0.78 16.56
C VAL A 26 -6.44 -0.35 17.84
N LEU A 27 -7.01 -1.29 18.60
CA LEU A 27 -7.68 -1.01 19.88
C LEU A 27 -6.73 -0.32 20.88
N ALA A 28 -5.49 -0.81 21.00
CA ALA A 28 -4.48 -0.19 21.85
C ALA A 28 -4.16 1.26 21.43
N LYS A 29 -3.96 1.50 20.12
CA LYS A 29 -3.65 2.84 19.60
C LYS A 29 -4.85 3.80 19.59
N ALA A 30 -6.07 3.28 19.43
CA ALA A 30 -7.30 4.06 19.51
C ALA A 30 -7.48 4.63 20.92
N HIS A 31 -7.12 3.86 21.97
CA HIS A 31 -7.12 4.34 23.35
C HIS A 31 -6.09 5.46 23.57
N GLU A 32 -4.93 5.40 22.91
CA GLU A 32 -3.85 6.40 23.06
C GLU A 32 -3.97 7.67 22.20
N ARG A 33 -4.96 7.78 21.29
CA ARG A 33 -5.11 8.91 20.33
C ARG A 33 -3.82 9.25 19.54
N LYS A 34 -2.89 8.32 19.35
CA LYS A 34 -1.69 8.56 18.52
C LYS A 34 -2.01 8.37 17.03
N ILE A 35 -1.36 9.19 16.20
CA ILE A 35 -1.48 9.13 14.74
C ILE A 35 -0.76 7.87 14.25
N ILE A 36 -1.46 7.03 13.48
CA ILE A 36 -0.91 5.82 12.83
C ILE A 36 -0.20 6.20 11.51
N SER A 37 0.38 7.40 11.43
CA SER A 37 1.16 7.80 10.27
C SER A 37 2.60 7.36 10.52
N THR A 38 2.88 6.09 10.24
CA THR A 38 4.25 5.63 10.05
C THR A 38 4.58 5.83 8.58
N ASP A 39 5.65 6.55 8.28
CA ASP A 39 6.14 6.70 6.91
C ASP A 39 6.62 5.34 6.39
N ILE A 40 5.77 4.71 5.60
CA ILE A 40 5.95 3.39 5.00
C ILE A 40 7.25 3.34 4.19
N ASN A 41 7.57 4.43 3.49
CA ASN A 41 8.76 4.52 2.65
C ASN A 41 10.04 4.61 3.48
N ALA A 42 10.01 5.22 4.66
CA ALA A 42 11.17 5.31 5.55
C ALA A 42 11.54 3.95 6.14
N ALA A 43 10.54 3.17 6.58
CA ALA A 43 10.75 1.82 7.12
C ALA A 43 11.31 0.85 6.06
N LEU A 44 10.74 0.87 4.85
CA LEU A 44 11.18 0.00 3.75
C LEU A 44 12.57 0.37 3.19
N ARG A 45 12.95 1.65 3.22
CA ARG A 45 14.28 2.10 2.77
C ARG A 45 15.40 1.73 3.74
N ALA A 46 15.09 1.58 5.03
CA ALA A 46 16.08 1.24 6.04
C ALA A 46 16.61 -0.20 5.91
N GLU A 47 15.81 -1.11 5.34
CA GLU A 47 16.20 -2.52 5.12
C GLU A 47 16.80 -2.81 3.74
N SER A 48 16.84 -1.84 2.82
CA SER A 48 17.19 -2.12 1.42
C SER A 48 18.69 -2.43 1.23
N SER A 49 19.01 -3.62 0.74
CA SER A 49 20.37 -4.06 0.43
C SER A 49 20.95 -3.37 -0.83
N LEU A 50 22.28 -3.35 -0.97
CA LEU A 50 22.96 -2.76 -2.13
C LEU A 50 22.53 -3.40 -3.46
N GLY A 51 22.33 -4.72 -3.47
CA GLY A 51 21.85 -5.45 -4.66
C GLY A 51 20.43 -5.06 -5.06
N GLU A 52 19.58 -4.81 -4.07
CA GLU A 52 18.20 -4.37 -4.30
C GLU A 52 18.19 -2.99 -4.92
N ARG A 53 18.97 -2.04 -4.40
CA ARG A 53 19.08 -0.67 -4.95
C ARG A 53 19.57 -0.65 -6.39
N LEU A 54 20.47 -1.57 -6.75
CA LEU A 54 20.95 -1.72 -8.12
C LEU A 54 19.84 -2.28 -9.02
N ALA A 55 19.11 -3.30 -8.57
CA ALA A 55 18.02 -3.92 -9.32
C ALA A 55 16.91 -2.93 -9.70
N ASP A 56 16.40 -2.09 -8.78
CA ASP A 56 15.37 -1.10 -9.16
C ASP A 56 15.93 0.21 -9.73
N SER A 57 17.24 0.42 -9.70
CA SER A 57 17.86 1.38 -10.62
C SER A 57 17.84 0.85 -12.06
N ILE A 58 18.20 -0.43 -12.26
CA ILE A 58 18.14 -1.08 -13.57
C ILE A 58 16.69 -1.18 -14.07
N ALA A 59 15.73 -1.55 -13.23
CA ALA A 59 14.32 -1.64 -13.62
C ALA A 59 13.73 -0.28 -14.02
N ARG A 60 14.08 0.81 -13.30
CA ARG A 60 13.64 2.16 -13.66
C ARG A 60 14.24 2.65 -14.98
N VAL A 61 15.52 2.35 -15.23
CA VAL A 61 16.18 2.73 -16.49
C VAL A 61 15.64 1.89 -17.65
N GLY A 62 15.47 0.58 -17.46
CA GLY A 62 14.95 -0.35 -18.47
C GLY A 62 13.47 -0.14 -18.81
N GLY A 63 12.68 0.41 -17.88
CA GLY A 63 11.26 0.73 -18.10
C GLY A 63 10.99 2.06 -18.81
N SER A 64 12.02 2.85 -19.14
CA SER A 64 11.85 4.14 -19.79
C SER A 64 11.72 4.02 -21.30
N TRP A 65 10.72 4.70 -21.88
CA TRP A 65 10.55 4.82 -23.33
C TRP A 65 11.80 5.37 -24.04
N TYR A 66 12.55 6.26 -23.39
CA TYR A 66 13.79 6.80 -23.94
C TYR A 66 14.90 5.75 -24.09
N PHE A 67 14.98 4.80 -23.14
CA PHE A 67 15.96 3.71 -23.18
C PHE A 67 15.67 2.77 -24.35
N ILE A 68 14.40 2.41 -24.55
CA ILE A 68 13.96 1.54 -25.65
C ILE A 68 14.33 2.15 -27.01
N VAL A 69 14.04 3.43 -27.22
CA VAL A 69 14.34 4.13 -28.48
C VAL A 69 15.86 4.21 -28.72
N THR A 70 16.63 4.58 -27.70
CA THR A 70 18.10 4.66 -27.82
C THR A 70 18.73 3.30 -28.10
N PHE A 71 18.24 2.25 -27.44
CA PHE A 71 18.69 0.87 -27.65
C PHE A 71 18.39 0.38 -29.08
N LEU A 72 17.20 0.65 -29.60
CA LEU A 72 16.84 0.34 -30.99
C LEU A 72 17.73 1.07 -31.99
N LEU A 73 18.00 2.36 -31.78
CA LEU A 73 18.90 3.13 -32.63
C LEU A 73 20.33 2.55 -32.61
N PHE A 74 20.81 2.13 -31.45
CA PHE A 74 22.10 1.45 -31.33
C PHE A 74 22.14 0.14 -32.11
N LEU A 75 21.10 -0.69 -32.05
CA LEU A 75 21.02 -1.94 -32.81
C LEU A 75 21.05 -1.68 -34.33
N VAL A 76 20.27 -0.71 -34.80
CA VAL A 76 20.26 -0.32 -36.22
C VAL A 76 21.64 0.21 -36.64
N PHE A 77 22.24 1.06 -35.83
CA PHE A 77 23.59 1.58 -36.07
C PHE A 77 24.62 0.45 -36.16
N TRP A 78 24.60 -0.51 -35.23
CA TRP A 78 25.49 -1.66 -35.22
C TRP A 78 25.36 -2.52 -36.49
N CYS A 79 24.12 -2.80 -36.90
CA CYS A 79 23.84 -3.55 -38.12
C CYS A 79 24.34 -2.80 -39.37
N VAL A 80 24.11 -1.48 -39.46
CA VAL A 80 24.57 -0.64 -40.59
C VAL A 80 26.08 -0.59 -40.65
N VAL A 81 26.78 -0.38 -39.53
CA VAL A 81 28.24 -0.34 -39.49
C VAL A 81 28.84 -1.69 -39.89
N ASN A 82 28.36 -2.80 -39.32
CA ASN A 82 28.88 -4.13 -39.66
C ASN A 82 28.59 -4.53 -41.11
N THR A 83 27.44 -4.13 -41.66
CA THR A 83 27.02 -4.54 -43.01
C THR A 83 27.60 -3.64 -44.11
N VAL A 84 27.63 -2.32 -43.91
CA VAL A 84 27.96 -1.33 -44.95
C VAL A 84 29.42 -0.88 -44.86
N VAL A 85 29.95 -0.71 -43.64
CA VAL A 85 31.30 -0.15 -43.45
C VAL A 85 32.37 -1.25 -43.46
N LEU A 86 32.04 -2.45 -43.00
CA LEU A 86 32.98 -3.58 -42.90
C LEU A 86 32.75 -4.67 -43.97
N LEU A 87 32.35 -4.30 -45.21
CA LEU A 87 32.02 -5.24 -46.30
C LEU A 87 33.06 -6.38 -46.52
N THR A 88 34.35 -6.11 -46.29
CA THR A 88 35.47 -7.05 -46.52
C THR A 88 36.05 -7.70 -45.26
N ARG A 89 35.72 -7.20 -44.06
CA ARG A 89 36.15 -7.74 -42.75
C ARG A 89 35.05 -7.52 -41.70
N ALA A 90 33.84 -7.97 -41.98
CA ALA A 90 32.72 -7.85 -41.06
C ALA A 90 33.03 -8.60 -39.77
N PHE A 91 32.98 -7.89 -38.63
CA PHE A 91 33.20 -8.49 -37.31
C PHE A 91 32.03 -9.39 -36.92
N ASP A 92 30.81 -8.99 -37.27
CA ASP A 92 29.58 -9.78 -37.10
C ASP A 92 28.78 -9.78 -38.42
N PRO A 93 29.13 -10.66 -39.39
CA PRO A 93 28.43 -10.77 -40.66
C PRO A 93 26.99 -11.23 -40.47
N TYR A 94 26.10 -10.89 -41.41
CA TYR A 94 24.75 -11.47 -41.45
C TYR A 94 24.84 -13.01 -41.38
N PRO A 95 24.19 -13.68 -40.41
CA PRO A 95 22.99 -13.29 -39.67
C PRO A 95 23.17 -12.68 -38.25
N PHE A 96 24.31 -12.05 -37.95
CA PHE A 96 24.60 -11.35 -36.67
C PHE A 96 24.57 -12.26 -35.42
N ILE A 97 25.39 -13.32 -35.42
CA ILE A 97 25.43 -14.33 -34.34
C ILE A 97 25.90 -13.70 -33.02
N PHE A 98 26.85 -12.77 -33.06
CA PHE A 98 27.34 -12.13 -31.84
C PHE A 98 26.27 -11.23 -31.21
N LEU A 99 25.60 -10.42 -32.02
CA LEU A 99 24.49 -9.59 -31.53
C LEU A 99 23.36 -10.45 -30.94
N ASN A 100 23.01 -11.55 -31.60
CA ASN A 100 22.00 -12.47 -31.11
C ASN A 100 22.38 -13.11 -29.76
N LEU A 101 23.65 -13.49 -29.59
CA LEU A 101 24.16 -14.02 -28.32
C LEU A 101 24.03 -13.00 -27.19
N VAL A 102 24.44 -11.76 -27.43
CA VAL A 102 24.36 -10.67 -26.44
C VAL A 102 22.91 -10.38 -26.05
N LEU A 103 22.00 -10.29 -27.03
CA LEU A 103 20.58 -10.07 -26.79
C LEU A 103 19.95 -11.22 -25.98
N SER A 104 20.32 -12.46 -26.29
CA SER A 104 19.81 -13.64 -25.57
C SER A 104 20.28 -13.65 -24.11
N MET A 105 21.55 -13.31 -23.86
CA MET A 105 22.08 -13.17 -22.49
C MET A 105 21.40 -12.01 -21.74
N LEU A 106 21.17 -10.89 -22.41
CA LEU A 106 20.47 -9.74 -21.82
C LEU A 106 19.04 -10.13 -21.40
N ALA A 107 18.30 -10.81 -22.29
CA ALA A 107 16.94 -11.27 -22.02
C ALA A 107 16.91 -12.30 -20.86
N ALA A 108 17.87 -13.21 -20.80
CA ALA A 108 17.96 -14.21 -19.74
C ALA A 108 18.14 -13.59 -18.34
N ILE A 109 18.89 -12.48 -18.25
CA ILE A 109 19.10 -11.74 -16.99
C ILE A 109 17.90 -10.83 -16.67
N GLN A 110 17.17 -10.36 -17.68
CA GLN A 110 16.00 -9.49 -17.48
C GLN A 110 14.87 -10.19 -16.71
N ALA A 111 14.53 -11.44 -17.05
CA ALA A 111 13.44 -12.18 -16.41
C ALA A 111 13.56 -12.25 -14.87
N PRO A 112 14.69 -12.67 -14.27
CA PRO A 112 14.84 -12.70 -12.81
C PRO A 112 14.88 -11.30 -12.19
N ILE A 113 15.47 -10.29 -12.84
CA ILE A 113 15.46 -8.91 -12.33
C ILE A 113 14.03 -8.36 -12.27
N ILE A 114 13.25 -8.60 -13.33
CA ILE A 114 11.83 -8.23 -13.37
C ILE A 114 11.08 -8.96 -12.26
N MET A 115 11.29 -10.27 -12.10
CA MET A 115 10.64 -11.06 -11.05
C MET A 115 11.02 -10.59 -9.64
N MET A 116 12.28 -10.24 -9.39
CA MET A 116 12.72 -9.66 -8.12
C MET A 116 12.07 -8.30 -7.86
N SER A 117 11.99 -7.44 -8.89
CA SER A 117 11.30 -6.15 -8.77
C SER A 117 9.80 -6.32 -8.53
N GLN A 118 9.16 -7.32 -9.14
CA GLN A 118 7.75 -7.64 -8.96
C GLN A 118 7.48 -8.19 -7.56
N ASN A 119 8.31 -9.12 -7.06
CA ASN A 119 8.15 -9.67 -5.71
C ASN A 119 8.21 -8.55 -4.65
N ARG A 120 9.13 -7.60 -4.82
CA ARG A 120 9.23 -6.44 -3.93
C ARG A 120 8.07 -5.46 -4.06
N GLN A 121 7.53 -5.23 -5.27
CA GLN A 121 6.31 -4.43 -5.42
C GLN A 121 5.14 -5.12 -4.70
N ALA A 122 4.97 -6.43 -4.87
CA ALA A 122 3.93 -7.20 -4.19
C ALA A 122 4.05 -7.16 -2.66
N GLU A 123 5.26 -7.19 -2.11
CA GLU A 123 5.49 -7.03 -0.66
C GLU A 123 5.08 -5.63 -0.17
N ARG A 124 5.41 -4.58 -0.94
CA ARG A 124 4.99 -3.20 -0.64
C ARG A 124 3.47 -3.07 -0.69
N ASP A 125 2.84 -3.56 -1.74
CA ASP A 125 1.39 -3.51 -1.94
C ASP A 125 0.66 -4.24 -0.79
N ARG A 126 1.18 -5.39 -0.34
CA ARG A 126 0.63 -6.12 0.83
C ARG A 126 0.74 -5.33 2.11
N PHE A 127 1.88 -4.67 2.35
CA PHE A 127 2.08 -3.85 3.54
C PHE A 127 1.18 -2.61 3.54
N GLU A 128 1.06 -1.94 2.39
CA GLU A 128 0.17 -0.79 2.22
C GLU A 128 -1.30 -1.18 2.42
N ALA A 129 -1.76 -2.28 1.82
CA ALA A 129 -3.10 -2.81 2.04
C ALA A 129 -3.39 -3.14 3.52
N ALA A 130 -2.42 -3.72 4.23
CA ALA A 130 -2.55 -4.01 5.66
C ALA A 130 -2.66 -2.72 6.50
N LYS A 131 -1.96 -1.65 6.10
CA LYS A 131 -2.03 -0.34 6.75
C LYS A 131 -3.33 0.38 6.48
N ASP A 132 -3.80 0.35 5.24
CA ASP A 132 -5.10 0.91 4.86
C ASP A 132 -6.23 0.23 5.62
N TYR A 133 -6.15 -1.09 5.79
CA TYR A 133 -7.08 -1.83 6.65
C TYR A 133 -7.01 -1.37 8.12
N GLU A 134 -5.82 -1.20 8.70
CA GLU A 134 -5.63 -0.68 10.08
C GLU A 134 -6.28 0.70 10.25
N VAL A 135 -6.11 1.59 9.27
CA VAL A 135 -6.67 2.96 9.27
C VAL A 135 -8.18 2.93 9.10
N ASN A 136 -8.70 2.15 8.16
CA ASN A 136 -10.13 2.04 7.91
C ASN A 136 -10.86 1.50 9.14
N LEU A 137 -10.32 0.45 9.77
CA LEU A 137 -10.88 -0.11 10.99
C LEU A 137 -10.89 0.92 12.13
N LYS A 138 -9.81 1.69 12.29
CA LYS A 138 -9.77 2.77 13.29
C LYS A 138 -10.84 3.83 13.03
N ALA A 139 -11.01 4.25 11.76
CA ALA A 139 -12.01 5.24 11.38
C ALA A 139 -13.43 4.73 11.66
N GLU A 140 -13.72 3.47 11.35
CA GLU A 140 -15.00 2.83 11.67
C GLU A 140 -15.28 2.85 13.18
N LEU A 141 -14.30 2.47 14.02
CA LEU A 141 -14.43 2.52 15.47
C LEU A 141 -14.63 3.94 16.01
N GLU A 142 -13.96 4.94 15.44
CA GLU A 142 -14.15 6.34 15.82
C GLU A 142 -15.56 6.83 15.48
N VAL A 143 -16.09 6.48 14.30
CA VAL A 143 -17.46 6.81 13.87
C VAL A 143 -18.48 6.17 14.81
N LEU A 144 -18.31 4.89 15.15
CA LEU A 144 -19.19 4.17 16.08
C LEU A 144 -19.17 4.80 17.48
N SER A 145 -17.98 5.16 17.98
CA SER A 145 -17.84 5.85 19.27
C SER A 145 -18.52 7.22 19.26
N LEU A 146 -18.46 7.94 18.15
CA LEU A 146 -19.18 9.21 17.98
C LEU A 146 -20.69 8.98 17.95
N HIS A 147 -21.18 7.96 17.24
CA HIS A 147 -22.60 7.62 17.19
C HIS A 147 -23.17 7.35 18.58
N GLN A 148 -22.51 6.50 19.37
CA GLN A 148 -22.91 6.19 20.75
C GLN A 148 -22.95 7.44 21.65
N LYS A 149 -22.01 8.36 21.49
CA LYS A 149 -22.00 9.62 22.25
C LYS A 149 -23.18 10.50 21.86
N ILE A 150 -23.48 10.61 20.56
CA ILE A 150 -24.61 11.38 20.05
C ILE A 150 -25.91 10.78 20.58
N ASP A 151 -26.11 9.47 20.49
CA ASP A 151 -27.30 8.81 21.00
C ASP A 151 -27.51 9.07 22.51
N MET A 152 -26.43 8.97 23.29
CA MET A 152 -26.49 9.26 24.73
C MET A 152 -26.89 10.73 24.99
N GLN A 153 -26.34 11.68 24.23
CA GLN A 153 -26.71 13.09 24.35
C GLN A 153 -28.17 13.32 23.94
N VAL A 154 -28.61 12.75 22.82
CA VAL A 154 -30.00 12.87 22.33
C VAL A 154 -30.98 12.28 23.35
N LEU A 155 -30.71 11.11 23.91
CA LEU A 155 -31.55 10.49 24.94
C LEU A 155 -31.63 11.36 26.21
N THR A 156 -30.52 11.97 26.60
CA THR A 156 -30.47 12.88 27.76
C THR A 156 -31.31 14.13 27.52
N GLU A 157 -31.18 14.75 26.35
CA GLU A 157 -31.97 15.93 25.95
C GLU A 157 -33.47 15.61 25.84
N ILE A 158 -33.83 14.46 25.26
CA ILE A 158 -35.24 14.00 25.20
C ILE A 158 -35.81 13.82 26.61
N ALA A 159 -35.05 13.23 27.53
CA ALA A 159 -35.49 13.06 28.91
C ALA A 159 -35.70 14.41 29.61
N ALA A 160 -34.79 15.37 29.41
CA ALA A 160 -34.91 16.72 29.97
C ALA A 160 -36.13 17.48 29.40
N LEU A 161 -36.32 17.46 28.07
CA LEU A 161 -37.47 18.08 27.40
C LEU A 161 -38.79 17.49 27.89
N ARG A 162 -38.85 16.17 28.09
CA ARG A 162 -40.04 15.49 28.63
C ARG A 162 -40.38 16.01 30.03
N GLU A 163 -39.38 16.14 30.90
CA GLU A 163 -39.59 16.65 32.27
C GLU A 163 -40.09 18.11 32.25
N ASP A 164 -39.57 18.95 31.37
CA ASP A 164 -40.02 20.34 31.22
C ASP A 164 -41.47 20.44 30.70
N ILE A 165 -41.88 19.56 29.78
CA ILE A 165 -43.28 19.48 29.32
C ILE A 165 -44.21 19.08 30.48
N GLU A 166 -43.83 18.10 31.29
CA GLU A 166 -44.62 17.68 32.46
C GLU A 166 -44.77 18.82 33.48
N ARG A 167 -43.70 19.58 33.74
CA ARG A 167 -43.73 20.77 34.61
C ARG A 167 -44.63 21.88 34.07
N LEU A 168 -44.62 22.13 32.76
CA LEU A 168 -45.50 23.12 32.13
C LEU A 168 -46.96 22.70 32.23
N HIS A 169 -47.26 21.41 32.02
CA HIS A 169 -48.61 20.87 32.14
C HIS A 169 -49.16 21.05 33.56
N GLN A 170 -48.34 20.83 34.59
CA GLN A 170 -48.74 21.04 36.00
C GLN A 170 -48.98 22.51 36.37
N ARG A 171 -48.43 23.47 35.60
CA ARG A 171 -48.54 24.91 35.87
C ARG A 171 -49.69 25.60 35.14
N LEU A 172 -50.31 24.97 34.13
CA LEU A 172 -51.51 25.51 33.51
C LEU A 172 -52.76 25.04 34.28
N PRO A 173 -53.47 25.92 35.01
CA PRO A 173 -54.81 25.61 35.48
C PRO A 173 -55.77 25.50 34.28
N SER A 174 -56.63 24.49 34.32
CA SER A 174 -57.70 24.22 33.36
C SER A 174 -58.65 25.40 33.18
#